data_AF-A0A412XAR0-F1
#
_entry.id   AF-A0A412XAR0-F1
#
_cell.length_a   1.000
_cell.length_b   1.000
_cell.length_c   1.000
_cell.angle_alpha   90.00
_cell.angle_beta   90.00
_cell.angle_gamma   90.00
#
_symmetry.space_group_name_H-M   'P 1'
#
loop_
_entity.id
_entity.type
_entity.pdbx_description
1 polymer ?
#
loop_
_entity_poly.entity_id
_entity_poly.type
_entity_poly.pdbx_seq_one_letter_code
_entity_poly.pdbx_strand_id
1 'polypeptide(L)'
;MEIMKISNRQIAMMAFDRLRKEDKKDSALKLARCLLRGTSISLGIGDIDWDIDMAIQQCGGEPRTGYRYTAHFHFNRNTEMEKDKYDGIVKELYG
;
A
#
# COMPACT_ATOMS: atom_id res chain seq x y z
N MET A 1 -2.86 -10.18 21.78
CA MET A 1 -2.60 -9.59 20.46
C MET A 1 -3.45 -8.32 20.35
N GLU A 2 -2.83 -7.15 20.32
CA GLU A 2 -3.55 -5.88 20.20
C GLU A 2 -3.81 -5.60 18.72
N ILE A 3 -5.08 -5.58 18.32
CA ILE A 3 -5.49 -5.26 16.94
C ILE A 3 -5.85 -3.78 16.89
N MET A 4 -5.22 -3.06 15.95
CA MET A 4 -5.49 -1.65 15.69
C MET A 4 -6.08 -1.44 14.30
N LYS A 5 -6.87 -0.39 14.15
CA LYS A 5 -7.43 0.03 12.86
C LYS A 5 -6.51 1.08 12.26
N ILE A 6 -5.78 0.70 11.21
CA ILE A 6 -4.93 1.60 10.46
C ILE A 6 -5.69 2.12 9.25
N SER A 7 -5.54 3.41 8.94
CA SER A 7 -6.12 3.95 7.72
C SER A 7 -5.42 3.36 6.50
N ASN A 8 -6.18 2.92 5.50
CA ASN A 8 -5.61 2.48 4.23
C ASN A 8 -4.81 3.60 3.55
N ARG A 9 -5.15 4.86 3.84
CA ARG A 9 -4.36 6.00 3.39
C ARG A 9 -2.96 5.99 4.02
N GLN A 10 -2.84 5.66 5.31
CA GLN A 10 -1.53 5.52 5.97
C GLN A 10 -0.74 4.36 5.38
N ILE A 11 -1.39 3.21 5.15
CA ILE A 11 -0.77 2.06 4.47
C ILE A 11 -0.25 2.45 3.08
N ALA A 12 -1.04 3.18 2.30
CA ALA A 12 -0.63 3.65 0.98
C ALA A 12 0.51 4.68 1.03
N MET A 13 0.59 5.52 2.07
CA MET A 13 1.75 6.41 2.27
C MET A 13 3.02 5.63 2.60
N MET A 14 2.92 4.63 3.50
CA MET A 14 4.05 3.74 3.80
C MET A 14 4.51 2.97 2.55
N ALA A 15 3.56 2.50 1.73
CA ALA A 15 3.87 1.85 0.45
C ALA A 15 4.58 2.80 -0.52
N PHE A 16 4.16 4.06 -0.60
CA PHE A 16 4.84 5.08 -1.39
C PHE A 16 6.28 5.30 -0.93
N ASP A 17 6.51 5.44 0.37
CA ASP A 17 7.86 5.63 0.91
C ASP A 17 8.74 4.40 0.67
N ARG A 18 8.17 3.19 0.74
CA ARG A 18 8.86 1.96 0.36
C ARG A 18 9.27 1.95 -1.11
N LEU A 19 8.34 2.27 -2.03
CA LEU A 19 8.63 2.33 -3.47
C LEU A 19 9.74 3.35 -3.77
N ARG A 20 9.80 4.47 -3.03
CA ARG A 20 10.88 5.45 -3.15
C ARG A 20 12.23 4.88 -2.69
N LYS A 21 12.27 4.12 -1.60
CA LYS A 21 13.49 3.44 -1.13
C LYS A 21 13.99 2.38 -2.11
N GLU A 22 13.08 1.73 -2.84
CA GLU A 22 13.39 0.72 -3.87
C GLU A 22 13.70 1.32 -5.25
N ASP A 23 13.80 2.65 -5.39
CA ASP A 23 13.98 3.38 -6.66
C ASP A 23 12.92 3.10 -7.74
N LYS A 24 11.72 2.63 -7.34
CA LYS A 24 10.58 2.32 -8.22
C LYS A 24 9.79 3.58 -8.57
N LYS A 25 10.42 4.47 -9.34
CA LYS A 25 9.91 5.83 -9.63
C LYS A 25 8.52 5.85 -10.25
N ASP A 26 8.27 5.05 -11.29
CA ASP A 26 6.99 5.06 -12.01
C ASP A 26 5.83 4.58 -11.12
N SER A 27 6.08 3.52 -10.36
CA SER A 27 5.17 2.95 -9.36
C SER A 27 4.86 3.97 -8.25
N ALA A 28 5.89 4.63 -7.72
CA ALA A 28 5.74 5.69 -6.72
C ALA A 28 4.94 6.89 -7.27
N LEU A 29 5.22 7.33 -8.50
CA LEU A 29 4.51 8.44 -9.14
C LEU A 29 3.03 8.12 -9.39
N LYS A 30 2.72 6.90 -9.85
CA LYS A 30 1.33 6.45 -10.05
C LYS A 30 0.58 6.43 -8.72
N LEU A 31 1.17 5.87 -7.67
CA LEU A 31 0.57 5.83 -6.33
C LEU A 31 0.37 7.24 -5.76
N ALA A 32 1.36 8.13 -5.88
CA ALA A 32 1.27 9.52 -5.45
C ALA A 32 0.14 10.28 -6.16
N ARG A 33 0.02 10.11 -7.48
CA ARG A 33 -1.07 10.72 -8.25
C ARG A 33 -2.45 10.29 -7.74
N CYS A 34 -2.62 9.00 -7.45
CA CYS A 34 -3.85 8.46 -6.88
C CYS A 34 -4.11 8.99 -5.46
N LEU A 35 -3.09 9.07 -4.61
CA LEU A 35 -3.21 9.61 -3.25
C LEU A 35 -3.64 11.09 -3.23
N LEU A 36 -3.18 11.88 -4.19
CA LEU A 36 -3.49 13.31 -4.29
C LEU A 36 -4.87 13.60 -4.89
N ARG A 37 -5.35 12.77 -5.83
CA ARG A 37 -6.56 13.07 -6.63
C ARG A 37 -7.70 12.08 -6.45
N GLY A 38 -7.45 10.92 -5.85
CA GLY A 38 -8.38 9.80 -5.79
C GLY A 38 -8.72 9.36 -4.38
N THR A 39 -9.79 8.57 -4.28
CA THR A 39 -10.20 7.87 -3.05
C THR A 39 -9.79 6.39 -3.07
N SER A 40 -9.25 5.92 -4.19
CA SER A 40 -8.72 4.58 -4.39
C SER A 40 -7.67 4.55 -5.49
N ILE A 41 -6.93 3.46 -5.55
CA ILE A 41 -6.11 3.08 -6.70
C ILE A 41 -6.62 1.78 -7.31
N SER A 42 -6.61 1.73 -8.64
CA SER A 42 -6.90 0.53 -9.42
C SER A 42 -5.57 -0.13 -9.80
N LEU A 43 -5.40 -1.39 -9.43
CA LEU A 43 -4.19 -2.18 -9.68
C LEU A 43 -4.50 -3.27 -10.70
N GLY A 44 -3.89 -3.18 -11.88
CA GLY A 44 -4.00 -4.17 -12.94
C GLY A 44 -2.87 -5.20 -12.92
N ILE A 45 -2.59 -5.79 -14.09
CA ILE A 45 -1.61 -6.87 -14.28
C ILE A 45 -0.22 -6.33 -14.70
N GLY A 46 -0.07 -5.02 -14.93
CA GLY A 46 1.21 -4.44 -15.35
C GLY A 46 2.24 -4.38 -14.22
N ASP A 47 3.52 -4.41 -14.58
CA ASP A 47 4.65 -4.41 -13.61
C ASP A 47 4.56 -3.27 -12.58
N ILE A 48 4.17 -2.07 -13.04
CA ILE A 48 3.96 -0.90 -12.18
C ILE A 48 2.86 -1.15 -11.14
N ASP A 49 1.76 -1.78 -11.54
CA ASP A 49 0.64 -2.09 -10.64
C ASP A 49 0.99 -3.22 -9.68
N TRP A 50 1.74 -4.20 -10.15
CA TRP A 50 2.27 -5.28 -9.33
C TRP A 50 3.21 -4.77 -8.24
N ASP A 51 4.10 -3.84 -8.59
CA ASP A 51 4.99 -3.21 -7.61
C ASP A 51 4.22 -2.47 -6.52
N ILE A 52 3.16 -1.74 -6.89
CA ILE A 52 2.31 -1.04 -5.92
C ILE A 52 1.53 -2.04 -5.07
N ASP A 53 1.00 -3.10 -5.66
CA ASP A 53 0.30 -4.18 -4.96
C ASP A 53 1.20 -4.81 -3.88
N MET A 54 2.41 -5.18 -4.25
CA MET A 54 3.42 -5.73 -3.34
C MET A 54 3.79 -4.75 -2.24
N ALA A 55 4.04 -3.48 -2.57
CA ALA A 55 4.37 -2.48 -1.56
C ALA A 55 3.24 -2.27 -0.54
N ILE A 56 1.98 -2.26 -0.99
CA ILE A 56 0.82 -2.15 -0.11
C ILE A 56 0.68 -3.40 0.77
N GLN A 57 0.87 -4.60 0.22
CA GLN A 57 0.82 -5.87 0.98
C GLN A 57 1.91 -5.94 2.05
N GLN A 58 3.13 -5.52 1.72
CA GLN A 58 4.24 -5.42 2.66
C GLN A 58 3.95 -4.42 3.78
N CYS A 59 3.23 -3.35 3.48
CA CYS A 59 2.73 -2.39 4.47
C CYS A 59 1.47 -2.87 5.20
N GLY A 60 1.05 -4.12 4.97
CA GLY A 60 -0.07 -4.79 5.63
C GLY A 60 -1.46 -4.44 5.10
N GLY A 61 -1.56 -3.81 3.94
CA GLY A 61 -2.82 -3.69 3.21
C GLY A 61 -3.17 -4.99 2.47
N GLU A 62 -4.44 -5.17 2.13
CA GLU A 62 -4.91 -6.33 1.34
C GLU A 62 -5.60 -5.89 0.04
N PRO A 63 -4.84 -5.33 -0.92
CA PRO A 63 -5.33 -5.18 -2.28
C PRO A 63 -5.56 -6.58 -2.85
N ARG A 64 -6.81 -6.91 -3.20
CA ARG A 64 -7.18 -8.23 -3.76
C ARG A 64 -6.85 -8.30 -5.25
N THR A 65 -5.56 -8.25 -5.60
CA THR A 65 -5.11 -8.39 -6.99
C THR A 65 -4.87 -9.87 -7.26
N GLY A 66 -5.71 -10.47 -8.09
CA GLY A 66 -5.62 -11.87 -8.49
C GLY A 66 -5.28 -11.98 -9.97
N TYR A 67 -4.78 -13.14 -10.41
CA TYR A 67 -4.30 -13.44 -11.78
C TYR A 67 -5.32 -13.14 -12.92
N ARG A 68 -6.57 -12.77 -12.60
CA ARG A 68 -7.65 -12.44 -13.55
C ARG A 68 -8.41 -11.14 -13.24
N TYR A 69 -8.09 -10.43 -12.16
CA TYR A 69 -8.92 -9.33 -11.67
C TYR A 69 -8.11 -8.10 -11.31
N THR A 70 -8.55 -6.95 -11.81
CA THR A 70 -8.13 -5.63 -11.34
C THR A 70 -8.57 -5.45 -9.88
N ALA A 71 -7.65 -5.10 -8.99
CA ALA A 71 -7.98 -4.79 -7.61
C ALA A 71 -8.23 -3.31 -7.42
N HIS A 72 -9.08 -3.00 -6.44
CA HIS A 72 -9.23 -1.64 -5.95
C HIS A 72 -8.80 -1.56 -4.50
N PHE A 73 -7.79 -0.74 -4.23
CA PHE A 73 -7.40 -0.39 -2.87
C PHE A 73 -7.98 0.97 -2.52
N HIS A 74 -8.97 0.97 -1.62
CA HIS A 74 -9.67 2.18 -1.21
C HIS A 74 -8.96 2.85 -0.03
N PHE A 75 -8.55 4.10 -0.20
CA PHE A 75 -7.83 4.88 0.81
C PHE A 75 -8.73 5.34 1.97
N ASN A 76 -10.04 5.42 1.73
CA ASN A 76 -11.03 5.84 2.73
C ASN A 76 -11.49 4.72 3.67
N ARG A 77 -10.94 3.51 3.53
CA ARG A 77 -11.20 2.38 4.42
C ARG A 77 -10.10 2.24 5.46
N ASN A 78 -10.35 1.40 6.45
CA ASN A 78 -9.38 1.01 7.45
C ASN A 78 -9.13 -0.49 7.35
N THR A 79 -7.90 -0.89 7.64
CA THR A 79 -7.49 -2.29 7.76
C THR A 79 -7.18 -2.57 9.21
N GLU A 80 -7.68 -3.70 9.71
CA GLU A 80 -7.32 -4.24 11.01
C GLU A 80 -5.96 -4.92 10.90
N MET A 81 -5.04 -4.53 11.78
CA MET A 81 -3.67 -5.04 11.78
C MET A 81 -3.19 -5.22 13.22
N GLU A 82 -2.35 -6.22 13.43
CA GLU A 82 -1.66 -6.40 14.70
C GLU A 82 -0.69 -5.25 14.93
N LYS A 83 -0.70 -4.70 16.14
CA LYS A 83 0.20 -3.62 16.55
C LYS A 83 1.66 -3.97 16.33
N ASP A 84 2.07 -5.16 16.73
CA ASP A 84 3.45 -5.62 16.60
C ASP A 84 3.89 -5.70 15.12
N LYS A 85 2.96 -6.08 14.22
CA LYS A 85 3.20 -6.07 12.77
C LYS A 85 3.36 -4.64 12.24
N TYR A 86 2.48 -3.73 12.66
CA TYR A 86 2.56 -2.32 12.27
C TYR A 86 3.89 -1.69 12.75
N ASP A 87 4.24 -1.87 14.01
CA ASP A 87 5.47 -1.34 14.60
C ASP A 87 6.71 -1.92 13.91
N GLY A 88 6.68 -3.20 13.52
CA GLY A 88 7.72 -3.84 12.72
C GLY A 88 7.91 -3.19 11.34
N ILE A 89 6.82 -2.94 10.61
CA ILE A 89 6.84 -2.27 9.30
C ILE A 89 7.37 -0.85 9.44
N VAL A 90 6.90 -0.09 10.43
CA VAL A 90 7.35 1.28 10.69
C VAL A 90 8.85 1.30 11.01
N LYS A 91 9.34 0.36 11.81
CA LYS A 91 10.75 0.24 12.14
C LYS A 91 11.60 -0.12 10.92
N GLU A 92 11.14 -0.99 10.03
CA GLU A 92 11.84 -1.30 8.76
C GLU A 92 11.88 -0.09 7.82
N LEU A 93 10.79 0.69 7.78
CA LEU A 93 10.65 1.81 6.86
C LEU A 93 11.27 3.11 7.37
N TYR A 94 11.41 3.33 8.68
CA TYR A 94 11.88 4.62 9.21
C TYR A 94 12.94 4.50 10.32
N GLY A 95 13.24 3.29 10.79
CA GLY A 95 14.38 3.02 11.68
C GLY A 95 15.67 2.86 10.91
#